data_AF-A0A925DB94-F1
#
_entry.id   AF-A0A925DB94-F1
#
_cell.length_a   1.000
_cell.length_b   1.000
_cell.length_c   1.000
_cell.angle_alpha   90.00
_cell.angle_beta   90.00
_cell.angle_gamma   90.00
#
_symmetry.space_group_name_H-M   'P 1'
#
loop_
_entity.id
_entity.type
_entity.pdbx_description
1 polymer ?
#
loop_
_entity_poly.entity_id
_entity_poly.type
_entity_poly.pdbx_seq_one_letter_code
_entity_poly.pdbx_strand_id
1 'polypeptide(L)'
;MYAILIAGFLVDFVFLSTVTTVVLFGLVSFWALREYITMTPTRRGDHRTLFWTFFLFTPLQYVLVGIGSFCFELYTTMIPVYASLFIPARIAISGDPKRFLERVAKIQAGLLICVYALSHAPALLSLELHKSTGEPWAGSRAGLLFYFVLLVQLNDVFQYVWGQLLGKH
;
A
#
# COMPACT_ATOMS: atom_id res chain seq x y z
N MET A 1 1.66 -12.03 -11.73
CA MET A 1 1.35 -10.80 -10.96
C MET A 1 1.16 -9.59 -11.87
N TYR A 2 2.13 -9.25 -12.73
CA TYR A 2 2.00 -8.14 -13.69
C TYR A 2 0.75 -8.21 -14.59
N ALA A 3 0.41 -9.37 -15.15
CA ALA A 3 -0.80 -9.53 -15.97
C ALA A 3 -2.12 -9.29 -15.19
N ILE A 4 -2.14 -9.59 -13.88
CA ILE A 4 -3.33 -9.40 -13.02
C ILE A 4 -3.48 -7.91 -12.68
N LEU A 5 -2.38 -7.20 -12.45
CA LEU A 5 -2.39 -5.75 -12.26
C LEU A 5 -2.81 -5.02 -13.54
N ILE A 6 -2.30 -5.43 -14.70
CA ILE A 6 -2.67 -4.83 -15.99
C ILE A 6 -4.15 -5.09 -16.31
N ALA A 7 -4.63 -6.33 -16.14
CA ALA A 7 -6.03 -6.66 -16.38
C ALA A 7 -6.97 -5.96 -15.38
N GLY A 8 -6.60 -5.93 -14.10
CA GLY A 8 -7.34 -5.22 -13.06
C GLY A 8 -7.41 -3.72 -13.31
N PHE A 9 -6.29 -3.13 -13.71
CA PHE A 9 -6.20 -1.72 -14.03
C PHE A 9 -7.01 -1.33 -15.29
N LEU A 10 -7.01 -2.18 -16.32
CA LEU A 10 -7.86 -2.01 -17.50
C LEU A 10 -9.35 -2.13 -17.16
N VAL A 11 -9.72 -3.02 -16.24
CA VAL A 11 -11.09 -3.14 -15.74
C VAL A 11 -11.48 -1.91 -14.92
N ASP A 12 -10.63 -1.42 -14.02
CA ASP A 12 -10.87 -0.17 -13.28
C ASP A 12 -11.03 1.05 -14.20
N PHE A 13 -10.23 1.13 -15.27
CA PHE A 13 -10.33 2.16 -16.29
C PHE A 13 -11.67 2.11 -17.04
N VAL A 14 -12.21 0.90 -17.27
CA VAL A 14 -13.50 0.70 -17.95
C VAL A 14 -14.69 0.96 -17.03
N PHE A 15 -14.59 0.60 -15.74
CA PHE A 15 -15.70 0.74 -14.78
C PHE A 15 -15.73 2.08 -14.05
N LEU A 16 -14.64 2.86 -14.07
CA LEU A 16 -14.52 4.25 -13.61
C LEU A 16 -15.18 4.56 -12.25
N SER A 17 -15.17 3.58 -11.34
CA SER A 17 -15.80 3.69 -10.02
C SER A 17 -14.71 3.74 -8.96
N THR A 18 -14.67 4.82 -8.17
CA THR A 18 -13.70 5.01 -7.08
C THR A 18 -13.70 3.82 -6.11
N VAL A 19 -14.87 3.24 -5.87
CA VAL A 19 -15.04 2.08 -4.99
C VAL A 19 -14.35 0.84 -5.58
N THR A 20 -14.49 0.59 -6.89
CA THR A 20 -13.84 -0.54 -7.55
C THR A 20 -12.32 -0.46 -7.41
N THR A 21 -11.74 0.72 -7.65
CA THR A 21 -10.30 0.91 -7.59
C THR A 21 -9.77 0.77 -6.17
N VAL A 22 -10.46 1.33 -5.17
CA VAL A 22 -10.10 1.16 -3.75
C VAL A 22 -10.15 -0.32 -3.35
N VAL A 23 -11.18 -1.06 -3.77
CA VAL A 23 -11.32 -2.49 -3.47
C VAL A 23 -10.23 -3.30 -4.17
N LEU A 24 -9.92 -3.00 -5.44
CA LEU A 24 -8.89 -3.71 -6.20
C LEU A 24 -7.51 -3.54 -5.56
N PHE A 25 -7.12 -2.30 -5.25
CA PHE A 25 -5.88 -2.03 -4.52
C PHE A 25 -5.88 -2.71 -3.14
N GLY A 26 -7.02 -2.76 -2.46
CA GLY A 26 -7.20 -3.49 -1.19
C GLY A 26 -6.88 -4.97 -1.31
N LEU A 27 -7.42 -5.64 -2.33
CA LEU A 27 -7.16 -7.05 -2.62
C LEU A 27 -5.69 -7.28 -2.99
N VAL A 28 -5.10 -6.40 -3.80
CA VAL A 28 -3.68 -6.45 -4.17
C VAL A 28 -2.80 -6.30 -2.93
N SER A 29 -3.08 -5.34 -2.05
CA SER A 29 -2.36 -5.16 -0.78
C SER A 29 -2.47 -6.37 0.12
N PHE A 30 -3.65 -6.98 0.22
CA PHE A 30 -3.85 -8.20 1.03
C PHE A 30 -3.02 -9.37 0.50
N TRP A 31 -3.00 -9.58 -0.83
CA TRP A 31 -2.16 -10.60 -1.45
C TRP A 31 -0.67 -10.31 -1.32
N ALA A 32 -0.25 -9.06 -1.54
CA ALA A 32 1.14 -8.65 -1.39
C ALA A 32 1.65 -8.87 0.04
N LEU A 33 0.83 -8.49 1.04
CA LEU A 33 1.16 -8.68 2.44
C LEU A 33 1.25 -10.18 2.79
N ARG A 34 0.33 -11.01 2.27
CA ARG A 34 0.34 -12.47 2.47
C ARG A 34 1.62 -13.10 1.93
N GLU A 35 2.00 -12.71 0.72
CA GLU A 35 3.22 -13.21 0.08
C GLU A 35 4.47 -12.76 0.85
N TYR A 36 4.53 -11.48 1.23
CA TYR A 36 5.64 -10.91 2.01
C TYR A 36 5.88 -11.67 3.32
N ILE A 37 4.81 -11.99 4.05
CA ILE A 37 4.91 -12.72 5.32
C ILE A 37 5.26 -14.18 5.13
N THR A 38 4.81 -14.80 4.05
CA THR A 38 5.18 -16.18 3.74
C THR A 38 6.68 -16.29 3.47
N MET A 39 7.27 -15.27 2.83
CA MET A 39 8.71 -15.16 2.58
C MET A 39 9.52 -14.74 3.82
N THR A 40 8.86 -14.19 4.83
CA THR A 40 9.52 -13.70 6.04
C THR A 40 9.48 -14.76 7.14
N PRO A 41 10.63 -15.20 7.70
CA PRO A 41 10.61 -16.17 8.80
C PRO A 41 9.97 -15.52 10.04
N THR A 42 8.73 -15.93 10.34
CA THR A 42 7.96 -15.49 11.51
C THR A 42 7.88 -16.61 12.54
N ARG A 43 7.82 -16.26 13.83
CA ARG A 43 7.78 -17.24 14.93
C ARG A 43 6.35 -17.39 15.44
N ARG A 44 6.02 -18.56 16.03
CA ARG A 44 4.70 -18.84 16.62
C ARG A 44 4.19 -17.75 17.58
N GLY A 45 5.09 -17.06 18.29
CA GLY A 45 4.74 -15.95 19.19
C GLY A 45 4.14 -14.73 18.47
N ASP A 46 4.41 -14.55 17.18
CA ASP A 46 4.00 -13.37 16.41
C ASP A 46 2.68 -13.59 15.65
N HIS A 47 2.13 -14.81 15.63
CA HIS A 47 0.90 -15.14 14.89
C HIS A 47 -0.29 -14.28 15.33
N ARG A 48 -0.38 -13.95 16.63
CA ARG A 48 -1.43 -13.06 17.14
C ARG A 48 -1.25 -11.65 16.58
N THR A 49 -0.04 -11.08 16.63
CA THR A 49 0.23 -9.74 16.07
C THR A 49 -0.06 -9.71 14.58
N LEU A 50 0.36 -10.75 13.85
CA LEU A 50 0.13 -10.92 12.42
C LEU A 50 -1.36 -10.95 12.06
N PHE A 51 -2.16 -11.67 12.86
CA PHE A 51 -3.61 -11.71 12.69
C PHE A 51 -4.24 -10.31 12.82
N TRP A 52 -3.82 -9.52 13.81
CA TRP A 52 -4.28 -8.14 13.97
C TRP A 52 -3.85 -7.25 12.79
N THR A 53 -2.63 -7.42 12.27
CA THR A 53 -2.16 -6.68 11.09
C THR A 53 -2.99 -7.00 9.84
N PHE A 54 -3.35 -8.28 9.62
CA PHE A 54 -4.18 -8.70 8.50
C PHE A 54 -5.62 -8.23 8.62
N PHE A 55 -6.25 -8.54 9.74
CA PHE A 55 -7.70 -8.48 9.87
C PHE A 55 -8.19 -7.15 10.42
N LEU A 56 -7.32 -6.36 11.04
CA LEU A 56 -7.66 -5.01 11.51
C LEU A 56 -7.02 -3.93 10.63
N PHE A 57 -5.68 -3.86 10.58
CA PHE A 57 -5.00 -2.71 9.97
C PHE A 57 -5.23 -2.62 8.45
N THR A 58 -5.18 -3.74 7.73
CA THR A 58 -5.37 -3.73 6.27
C THR A 58 -6.77 -3.28 5.86
N PRO A 59 -7.88 -3.88 6.35
CA PRO A 59 -9.22 -3.42 5.98
C PRO A 59 -9.52 -2.03 6.52
N LEU A 60 -9.06 -1.69 7.73
CA LEU A 60 -9.28 -0.36 8.30
C LEU A 60 -8.64 0.73 7.42
N GLN A 61 -7.40 0.51 6.93
CA GLN A 61 -6.73 1.47 6.05
C GLN A 61 -7.55 1.75 4.79
N TYR A 62 -8.07 0.70 4.15
CA TYR A 62 -8.83 0.83 2.91
C TYR A 62 -10.25 1.41 3.11
N VAL A 63 -10.89 1.15 4.26
CA VAL A 63 -12.14 1.82 4.64
C VAL A 63 -11.91 3.31 4.87
N LEU A 64 -10.83 3.69 5.56
CA LEU A 64 -10.46 5.10 5.76
C LEU A 64 -10.18 5.81 4.42
N VAL A 65 -9.46 5.17 3.51
CA VAL A 65 -9.20 5.71 2.16
C VAL A 65 -10.50 5.87 1.36
N GLY A 66 -11.45 4.93 1.49
CA GLY A 66 -12.76 5.03 0.84
C GLY A 66 -13.63 6.20 1.35
N ILE A 67 -13.48 6.58 2.62
CA ILE A 67 -14.18 7.73 3.22
C ILE A 67 -13.45 9.05 2.87
N GLY A 68 -12.17 8.97 2.46
CA GLY A 68 -11.47 9.89 1.55
C GLY A 68 -11.27 11.33 2.03
N SER A 69 -12.34 12.12 2.09
CA SER A 69 -12.29 13.57 2.26
C SER A 69 -12.20 14.04 3.72
N PHE A 70 -12.70 13.27 4.68
CA PHE A 70 -12.74 13.67 6.10
C PHE A 70 -11.58 13.12 6.96
N CYS A 71 -10.78 12.19 6.43
CA CYS A 71 -9.83 11.42 7.24
C CYS A 71 -8.41 11.39 6.66
N PHE A 72 -8.00 12.42 5.92
CA PHE A 72 -6.64 12.51 5.33
C PHE A 72 -5.53 12.34 6.36
N GLU A 73 -5.65 13.04 7.48
CA GLU A 73 -4.71 12.98 8.59
C GLU A 73 -4.69 11.58 9.24
N LEU A 74 -5.87 10.94 9.33
CA LEU A 74 -6.03 9.66 10.00
C LEU A 74 -5.39 8.52 9.20
N TYR A 75 -5.66 8.41 7.89
CA TYR A 75 -5.10 7.31 7.09
C TYR A 75 -3.58 7.46 6.88
N THR A 76 -3.07 8.70 6.84
CA THR A 76 -1.64 8.98 6.70
C THR A 76 -0.88 8.65 7.99
N THR A 77 -1.49 8.87 9.16
CA THR A 77 -0.84 8.57 10.46
C THR A 77 -1.10 7.15 10.96
N MET A 78 -2.14 6.46 10.47
CA MET A 78 -2.58 5.15 10.96
C MET A 78 -1.45 4.12 10.99
N ILE A 79 -0.73 3.94 9.88
CA ILE A 79 0.32 2.92 9.78
C ILE A 79 1.64 3.42 10.39
N PRO A 80 2.17 4.61 10.02
CA PRO A 80 3.46 5.07 10.52
C PRO A 80 3.49 5.35 12.02
N VAL A 81 2.37 5.73 12.64
CA VAL A 81 2.29 6.06 14.07
C VAL A 81 1.60 4.95 14.85
N TYR A 82 0.33 4.64 14.55
CA TYR A 82 -0.44 3.72 15.39
C TYR A 82 0.01 2.27 15.20
N ALA A 83 0.21 1.81 13.96
CA ALA A 83 0.67 0.45 13.73
C ALA A 83 2.12 0.26 14.19
N SER A 84 2.99 1.25 13.95
CA SER A 84 4.39 1.20 14.38
C SER A 84 4.53 1.12 15.90
N LEU A 85 3.62 1.72 16.68
CA LEU A 85 3.60 1.61 18.14
C LEU A 85 2.94 0.30 18.62
N PHE A 86 1.85 -0.10 17.96
CA PHE A 86 1.06 -1.27 18.34
C PHE A 86 1.81 -2.59 18.13
N ILE A 87 2.54 -2.74 17.01
CA ILE A 87 3.30 -3.95 16.67
C ILE A 87 4.33 -4.31 17.76
N PRO A 88 5.30 -3.45 18.12
CA PRO A 88 6.28 -3.75 19.16
C PRO A 88 5.64 -3.91 20.54
N ALA A 89 4.63 -3.11 20.89
CA ALA A 89 3.91 -3.25 22.16
C ALA A 89 3.29 -4.64 22.31
N ARG A 90 2.64 -5.17 21.26
CA ARG A 90 2.05 -6.52 21.29
C ARG A 90 3.07 -7.64 21.30
N ILE A 91 4.15 -7.50 20.55
CA ILE A 91 5.24 -8.49 20.57
C ILE A 91 5.93 -8.50 21.94
N ALA A 92 6.10 -7.34 22.60
CA ALA A 92 6.69 -7.25 23.93
C ALA A 92 5.84 -7.95 25.00
N ILE A 93 4.51 -7.82 24.94
CA ILE A 93 3.57 -8.53 25.84
C ILE A 93 3.70 -10.06 25.70
N SER A 94 4.11 -10.55 24.54
CA SER A 94 4.27 -11.99 24.30
C SER A 94 5.51 -12.59 24.99
N GLY A 95 6.37 -11.77 25.59
CA GLY A 95 7.45 -12.21 26.48
C GLY A 95 8.60 -12.95 25.80
N ASP A 96 8.78 -12.82 24.48
CA ASP A 96 9.83 -13.52 23.72
C ASP A 96 10.94 -12.56 23.27
N PRO A 97 12.08 -12.49 23.96
CA PRO A 97 13.15 -11.53 23.66
C PRO A 97 14.01 -11.91 22.46
N LYS A 98 13.91 -13.14 21.93
CA LYS A 98 14.80 -13.59 20.85
C LYS A 98 14.52 -12.82 19.56
N ARG A 99 15.55 -12.16 19.00
CA ARG A 99 15.47 -11.42 17.72
C ARG A 99 14.28 -10.45 17.66
N PHE A 100 13.93 -9.82 18.79
CA PHE A 100 12.76 -8.94 18.91
C PHE A 100 12.76 -7.82 17.86
N LEU A 101 13.87 -7.05 17.79
CA LEU A 101 14.00 -5.93 16.85
C LEU A 101 13.88 -6.38 15.38
N GLU A 102 14.52 -7.49 15.02
CA GLU A 102 14.47 -8.03 13.65
C GLU A 102 13.03 -8.37 13.24
N ARG A 103 12.24 -8.95 14.15
CA ARG A 103 10.85 -9.36 13.88
C ARG A 103 9.91 -8.15 13.79
N VAL A 104 10.04 -7.21 14.72
CA VAL A 104 9.29 -5.95 14.71
C VAL A 104 9.55 -5.20 13.40
N ALA A 105 10.82 -5.03 13.04
CA ALA A 105 11.22 -4.31 11.83
C ALA A 105 10.67 -4.95 10.56
N LYS A 106 10.69 -6.28 10.45
CA LYS A 106 10.14 -7.02 9.30
C LYS A 106 8.63 -6.80 9.15
N ILE A 107 7.86 -6.86 10.24
CA ILE A 107 6.40 -6.67 10.22
C ILE A 107 6.05 -5.21 9.92
N GLN A 108 6.77 -4.25 10.53
CA GLN A 108 6.58 -2.82 10.26
C GLN A 108 6.91 -2.49 8.79
N ALA A 109 8.02 -2.98 8.26
CA ALA A 109 8.41 -2.77 6.86
C ALA A 109 7.38 -3.38 5.90
N GLY A 110 6.89 -4.60 6.18
CA GLY A 110 5.86 -5.25 5.37
C GLY A 110 4.56 -4.45 5.33
N LEU A 111 4.11 -3.94 6.47
CA LEU A 111 2.90 -3.12 6.52
C LEU A 111 3.08 -1.78 5.79
N LEU A 112 4.26 -1.16 5.93
CA LEU A 112 4.57 0.11 5.28
C LEU A 112 4.65 -0.03 3.75
N ILE A 113 5.24 -1.10 3.24
CA ILE A 113 5.40 -1.32 1.80
C ILE A 113 4.12 -1.88 1.18
N CYS A 114 3.55 -2.95 1.75
CA CYS A 114 2.44 -3.67 1.13
C CYS A 114 1.07 -3.00 1.36
N VAL A 115 0.91 -2.19 2.40
CA VAL A 115 -0.39 -1.58 2.70
C VAL A 115 -0.30 -0.06 2.60
N TYR A 116 0.58 0.59 3.35
CA TYR A 116 0.67 2.05 3.37
C TYR A 116 1.03 2.63 2.00
N ALA A 117 2.11 2.19 1.37
CA ALA A 117 2.52 2.72 0.07
C ALA A 117 1.45 2.45 -1.02
N LEU A 118 0.87 1.24 -1.04
CA LEU A 118 -0.17 0.89 -2.01
C LEU A 118 -1.49 1.64 -1.78
N SER A 119 -1.88 1.94 -0.54
CA SER A 119 -3.13 2.65 -0.25
C SER A 119 -3.11 4.11 -0.71
N HIS A 120 -1.93 4.71 -0.88
CA HIS A 120 -1.79 6.08 -1.37
C HIS A 120 -2.08 6.22 -2.86
N ALA A 121 -1.96 5.14 -3.64
CA ALA A 121 -2.31 5.16 -5.05
C ALA A 121 -3.81 5.44 -5.29
N PRO A 122 -4.78 4.69 -4.72
CA PRO A 122 -6.20 5.00 -4.88
C PRO A 122 -6.62 6.28 -4.14
N ALA A 123 -5.90 6.71 -3.11
CA ALA A 123 -6.17 7.97 -2.40
C ALA A 123 -6.04 9.22 -3.29
N LEU A 124 -5.31 9.14 -4.41
CA LEU A 124 -5.27 10.19 -5.44
C LEU A 124 -6.65 10.51 -6.03
N LEU A 125 -7.59 9.56 -6.04
CA LEU A 125 -8.94 9.76 -6.58
C LEU A 125 -9.82 10.62 -5.66
N SER A 126 -9.57 10.57 -4.35
CA SER A 126 -10.32 11.33 -3.34
C SER A 126 -9.67 12.68 -2.99
N LEU A 127 -8.49 12.98 -3.55
CA LEU A 127 -7.76 14.21 -3.24
C LEU A 127 -8.41 15.45 -3.89
N GLU A 128 -8.56 16.51 -3.11
CA GLU A 128 -8.97 17.83 -3.60
C GLU A 128 -7.73 18.64 -4.01
N LEU A 129 -7.40 18.58 -5.29
CA LEU A 129 -6.25 19.27 -5.85
C LEU A 129 -6.55 20.74 -6.10
N HIS A 130 -5.69 21.61 -5.60
CA HIS A 130 -5.71 23.04 -5.85
C HIS A 130 -4.49 23.43 -6.67
N LYS A 131 -4.65 24.32 -7.66
CA LYS A 131 -3.53 24.87 -8.43
C LYS A 131 -2.73 25.83 -7.56
N SER A 132 -1.48 26.13 -7.95
CA SER A 132 -0.64 27.12 -7.28
C SER A 132 -1.28 28.53 -7.21
N THR A 133 -2.27 28.82 -8.05
CA THR A 133 -3.05 30.05 -8.06
C THR A 133 -4.26 30.04 -7.12
N GLY A 134 -4.47 28.96 -6.34
CA GLY A 134 -5.59 28.80 -5.40
C GLY A 134 -6.88 28.25 -6.03
N GLU A 135 -6.95 28.19 -7.36
CA GLU A 135 -8.12 27.66 -8.09
C GLU A 135 -8.20 26.13 -8.00
N PRO A 136 -9.40 25.53 -7.84
CA PRO A 136 -9.56 24.09 -7.87
C PRO A 136 -9.10 23.51 -9.22
N TRP A 137 -8.43 22.36 -9.16
CA TRP A 137 -7.92 21.69 -10.34
C TRP A 137 -9.06 21.00 -11.11
N ALA A 138 -9.28 21.45 -12.34
CA ALA A 138 -10.36 20.96 -13.21
C ALA A 138 -9.99 19.70 -14.03
N GLY A 139 -8.84 19.06 -13.75
CA GLY A 139 -8.41 17.87 -14.47
C GLY A 139 -9.11 16.59 -14.00
N SER A 140 -9.01 15.52 -14.79
CA SER A 140 -9.57 14.22 -14.42
C SER A 140 -8.71 13.55 -13.36
N ARG A 141 -9.26 13.35 -12.16
CA ARG A 141 -8.62 12.62 -11.04
C ARG A 141 -8.26 11.18 -11.43
N ALA A 142 -9.11 10.52 -12.22
CA ALA A 142 -8.81 9.21 -12.79
C ALA A 142 -7.62 9.26 -13.76
N GLY A 143 -7.47 10.36 -14.51
CA GLY A 143 -6.32 10.59 -15.39
C GLY A 143 -4.99 10.69 -14.62
N LEU A 144 -4.99 11.22 -13.41
CA LEU A 144 -3.80 11.26 -12.54
C LEU A 144 -3.36 9.87 -12.09
N LEU A 145 -4.31 9.05 -11.64
CA LEU A 145 -4.04 7.67 -11.24
C LEU A 145 -3.55 6.84 -12.45
N PHE A 146 -4.14 7.05 -13.62
CA PHE A 146 -3.66 6.47 -14.88
C PHE A 146 -2.24 6.90 -15.23
N TYR A 147 -1.98 8.20 -15.18
CA TYR A 147 -0.65 8.73 -15.42
C TYR A 147 0.38 8.12 -14.45
N PHE A 148 0.06 8.03 -13.16
CA PHE A 148 0.94 7.43 -12.15
C PHE A 148 1.28 5.97 -12.47
N VAL A 149 0.27 5.13 -12.75
CA VAL A 149 0.49 3.71 -13.06
C VAL A 149 1.27 3.54 -14.36
N LEU A 150 0.96 4.34 -15.39
CA LEU A 150 1.71 4.36 -16.64
C LEU A 150 3.18 4.71 -16.40
N LEU A 151 3.46 5.72 -15.59
CA LEU A 151 4.83 6.15 -15.26
C LEU A 151 5.62 5.03 -14.57
N VAL A 152 4.99 4.31 -13.63
CA VAL A 152 5.61 3.15 -12.97
C VAL A 152 5.93 2.04 -13.97
N GLN A 153 5.00 1.73 -14.89
CA GLN A 153 5.24 0.70 -15.91
C GLN A 153 6.34 1.11 -16.90
N LEU A 154 6.38 2.37 -17.30
CA LEU A 154 7.45 2.90 -18.14
C LEU A 154 8.79 2.82 -17.43
N ASN A 155 8.84 3.10 -16.12
CA ASN A 155 10.07 2.96 -15.33
C ASN A 155 10.61 1.52 -15.38
N ASP A 156 9.76 0.51 -15.17
CA ASP A 156 10.16 -0.91 -15.25
C ASP A 156 10.74 -1.24 -16.65
N VAL A 157 10.10 -0.75 -17.71
CA VAL A 157 10.58 -0.96 -19.10
C VAL A 157 11.92 -0.26 -19.33
N PHE A 158 12.06 1.00 -18.90
CA PHE A 158 13.31 1.73 -19.06
C PHE A 158 14.44 1.11 -18.24
N GLN A 159 14.17 0.66 -17.02
CA GLN A 159 15.14 -0.05 -16.19
C GLN A 159 15.60 -1.34 -16.89
N TYR A 160 14.68 -2.09 -17.50
CA TYR A 160 15.03 -3.29 -18.27
C TYR A 160 15.87 -2.95 -19.51
N VAL A 161 15.45 -1.96 -20.30
CA VAL A 161 16.14 -1.53 -21.52
C VAL A 161 17.55 -1.02 -21.20
N TRP A 162 17.69 -0.18 -20.17
CA TRP A 162 18.98 0.35 -19.74
C TRP A 162 19.88 -0.76 -19.18
N GLY A 163 19.32 -1.70 -18.40
CA GLY A 163 20.02 -2.87 -17.91
C GLY A 163 20.59 -3.74 -19.03
N GLN A 164 19.87 -3.87 -20.15
CA GLN A 164 20.35 -4.63 -21.32
C GLN A 164 21.36 -3.86 -22.18
N LEU A 165 21.20 -2.53 -22.31
CA LEU A 165 22.07 -1.70 -23.15
C LEU A 165 23.42 -1.39 -22.49
N LEU A 166 23.43 -1.16 -21.17
CA LEU A 166 24.61 -0.67 -20.45
C LEU A 166 25.09 -1.60 -19.33
N GLY A 167 24.29 -2.59 -18.94
CA GLY A 167 24.58 -3.50 -17.82
C GLY A 167 25.44 -4.72 -18.18
N LYS A 168 26.28 -4.66 -19.22
CA LYS A 168 27.23 -5.76 -19.52
C LYS A 168 28.42 -5.87 -18.56
N HIS A 169 28.40 -5.16 -17.42
CA HIS A 169 29.38 -5.23 -16.34
C HIS A 169 28.68 -5.37 -14.99
#